data_AF-A0A432VE60-F1
#
_entry.id   AF-A0A432VE60-F1
#
_cell.length_a   1.000
_cell.length_b   1.000
_cell.length_c   1.000
_cell.angle_alpha   90.00
_cell.angle_beta   90.00
_cell.angle_gamma   90.00
#
_symmetry.space_group_name_H-M   'P 1'
#
loop_
_entity.id
_entity.type
_entity.pdbx_description
1 polymer ?
#
loop_
_entity_poly.entity_id
_entity_poly.type
_entity_poly.pdbx_seq_one_letter_code
_entity_poly.pdbx_strand_id
1 'polypeptide(L)'
;QVLPQIVVIVDELADLMMTAGKEVEFLIQRLAQKARAAGIHLIMATQRPSVDVITGVIKANLPTRISFHVTSKIDSRTILGEQGAEQLLGKGDMLYMPGGKGIVRVHGPFVSDDEVRAVADHWRAQGRPDYNTAVTEEPEDGFALDGAPIGEDSAEDQQYRAAVQLVVESQKASTSWLQRQLRVGYNSAARLIERMEKDNIVGRPDHVGRREVLRDRDGHPV
;
A
#
# COMPACT_ATOMS: atom_id res chain seq x y z
N GLN A 1 -14.20 16.52 25.79
CA GLN A 1 -13.00 15.67 25.95
C GLN A 1 -12.08 15.96 24.77
N VAL A 2 -10.78 16.18 24.98
CA VAL A 2 -9.85 16.46 23.89
C VAL A 2 -9.55 15.16 23.16
N LEU A 3 -9.74 15.11 21.84
CA LEU A 3 -9.38 13.96 21.02
C LEU A 3 -7.85 13.91 20.84
N PRO A 4 -7.24 12.71 20.86
CA PRO A 4 -5.81 12.58 20.61
C PRO A 4 -5.45 12.98 19.17
N GLN A 5 -4.22 13.46 18.97
CA GLN A 5 -3.66 13.58 17.63
C GLN A 5 -3.30 12.19 17.12
N ILE A 6 -3.52 11.93 15.84
CA ILE A 6 -3.17 10.66 15.19
C ILE A 6 -2.00 10.91 14.25
N VAL A 7 -0.94 10.12 14.39
CA VAL A 7 0.22 10.15 13.49
C VAL A 7 0.32 8.80 12.79
N VAL A 8 0.21 8.82 11.46
CA VAL A 8 0.34 7.64 10.61
C VAL A 8 1.74 7.65 10.01
N ILE A 9 2.51 6.59 10.28
CA ILE A 9 3.91 6.47 9.85
C ILE A 9 4.02 5.29 8.88
N VAL A 10 4.57 5.54 7.71
CA VAL A 10 4.92 4.52 6.70
C VAL A 10 6.43 4.57 6.49
N ASP A 11 7.13 3.49 6.85
CA ASP A 11 8.59 3.43 6.78
C ASP A 11 9.11 3.26 5.34
N GLU A 12 8.36 2.54 4.50
CA GLU A 12 8.72 2.33 3.10
C GLU A 12 7.48 2.45 2.19
N LEU A 13 7.23 3.67 1.70
CA LEU A 13 6.12 3.98 0.81
C LEU A 13 6.18 3.18 -0.50
N ALA A 14 7.38 2.87 -0.99
CA ALA A 14 7.50 2.20 -2.28
C ALA A 14 6.89 0.78 -2.29
N ASP A 15 6.88 0.07 -1.16
CA ASP A 15 6.24 -1.25 -1.06
C ASP A 15 4.71 -1.16 -1.21
N LEU A 16 4.11 -0.11 -0.67
CA LEU A 16 2.68 0.17 -0.87
C LEU A 16 2.39 0.58 -2.32
N MET A 17 3.26 1.39 -2.92
CA MET A 17 3.08 1.85 -4.30
C MET A 17 3.18 0.71 -5.32
N MET A 18 4.04 -0.28 -5.07
CA MET A 18 4.18 -1.46 -5.94
C MET A 18 3.00 -2.43 -5.88
N THR A 19 2.27 -2.46 -4.76
CA THR A 19 1.17 -3.39 -4.54
C THR A 19 -0.18 -2.78 -4.89
N ALA A 20 -0.41 -1.51 -4.53
CA ALA A 20 -1.70 -0.84 -4.68
C ALA A 20 -1.56 0.67 -4.97
N GLY A 21 -0.62 1.07 -5.83
CA GLY A 21 -0.23 2.48 -6.00
C GLY A 21 -1.36 3.47 -6.27
N LYS A 22 -2.35 3.14 -7.12
CA LYS A 22 -3.49 4.05 -7.39
C LYS A 22 -4.38 4.28 -6.17
N GLU A 23 -4.66 3.22 -5.41
CA GLU A 23 -5.50 3.28 -4.22
C GLU A 23 -4.77 4.02 -3.08
N VAL A 24 -3.50 3.68 -2.87
CA VAL A 24 -2.62 4.33 -1.88
C VAL A 24 -2.49 5.82 -2.16
N GLU A 25 -2.24 6.21 -3.41
CA GLU A 25 -2.14 7.62 -3.80
C GLU A 25 -3.44 8.39 -3.54
N PHE A 26 -4.59 7.79 -3.87
CA PHE A 26 -5.90 8.39 -3.58
C PHE A 26 -6.14 8.58 -2.09
N LEU A 27 -5.82 7.56 -1.27
CA LEU A 27 -5.96 7.63 0.19
C LEU A 27 -5.07 8.72 0.79
N ILE A 28 -3.81 8.79 0.34
CA ILE A 28 -2.86 9.82 0.79
C ILE A 28 -3.36 11.21 0.41
N GLN A 29 -3.83 11.40 -0.83
CA GLN A 29 -4.41 12.67 -1.28
C GLN A 29 -5.59 13.07 -0.39
N ARG A 30 -6.55 12.17 -0.18
CA ARG A 30 -7.76 12.44 0.60
C ARG A 30 -7.44 12.77 2.05
N LEU A 31 -6.52 12.02 2.67
CA LEU A 31 -6.04 12.28 4.03
C LEU A 31 -5.35 13.64 4.08
N ALA A 32 -4.28 13.85 3.30
CA ALA A 32 -3.50 15.08 3.36
C ALA A 32 -4.33 16.36 3.15
N GLN A 33 -5.39 16.33 2.33
CA GLN A 33 -6.26 17.48 2.09
C GLN A 33 -7.22 17.80 3.24
N LYS A 34 -7.69 16.79 4.00
CA LYS A 34 -8.75 16.95 5.01
C LYS A 34 -8.26 16.77 6.46
N ALA A 35 -7.14 16.09 6.65
CA ALA A 35 -6.64 15.61 7.93
C ALA A 35 -6.16 16.70 8.89
N ARG A 36 -5.67 17.83 8.38
CA ARG A 36 -5.03 18.88 9.21
C ARG A 36 -5.92 19.40 10.34
N ALA A 37 -7.18 19.71 10.02
CA ALA A 37 -8.13 20.20 11.02
C ALA A 37 -8.64 19.09 11.96
N ALA A 38 -8.57 17.84 11.51
CA ALA A 38 -8.95 16.66 12.29
C ALA A 38 -7.82 16.16 13.22
N GLY A 39 -6.63 16.76 13.16
CA GLY A 39 -5.49 16.35 13.98
C GLY A 39 -4.85 15.02 13.53
N ILE A 40 -4.96 14.68 12.25
CA ILE A 40 -4.33 13.50 11.65
C ILE A 40 -3.11 13.98 10.83
N HIS A 41 -1.95 13.35 11.03
CA HIS A 41 -0.68 13.72 10.39
C HIS A 41 -0.05 12.50 9.74
N LEU A 42 0.60 12.70 8.59
CA LEU A 42 1.25 11.65 7.81
C LEU A 42 2.76 11.84 7.83
N ILE A 43 3.50 10.76 8.10
CA ILE A 43 4.94 10.67 7.94
C ILE A 43 5.20 9.51 6.97
N MET A 44 5.77 9.82 5.81
CA MET A 44 6.03 8.86 4.76
C MET A 44 7.53 8.85 4.48
N ALA A 45 8.16 7.70 4.65
CA ALA A 45 9.57 7.47 4.35
C ALA A 45 9.70 6.49 3.18
N THR A 46 10.82 6.57 2.49
CA THR A 46 11.20 5.63 1.42
C THR A 46 12.70 5.72 1.16
N GLN A 47 13.31 4.59 0.82
CA GLN A 47 14.68 4.53 0.32
C GLN A 47 14.74 4.58 -1.22
N ARG A 48 13.59 4.57 -1.90
CA ARG A 48 13.46 4.55 -3.36
C ARG A 48 12.83 5.85 -3.88
N PRO A 49 13.63 6.93 -4.00
CA PRO A 49 13.13 8.23 -4.43
C PRO A 49 12.93 8.33 -5.95
N SER A 50 12.13 7.41 -6.52
CA SER A 50 11.76 7.42 -7.94
C SER A 50 10.46 8.22 -8.18
N VAL A 51 10.25 8.61 -9.44
CA VAL A 51 9.04 9.36 -9.85
C VAL A 51 7.77 8.51 -9.69
N ASP A 52 7.90 7.18 -9.79
CA ASP A 52 6.79 6.24 -9.63
C ASP A 52 6.36 6.08 -8.16
N VAL A 53 7.26 6.35 -7.21
CA VAL A 53 6.97 6.33 -5.77
C VAL A 53 6.56 7.71 -5.27
N ILE A 54 7.34 8.74 -5.62
CA ILE A 54 7.10 10.13 -5.22
C ILE A 54 6.41 10.87 -6.39
N THR A 55 5.16 10.48 -6.63
CA THR A 55 4.37 10.96 -7.76
C THR A 55 4.02 12.45 -7.63
N GLY A 56 3.47 13.02 -8.70
CA GLY A 56 3.00 14.41 -8.70
C GLY A 56 1.93 14.67 -7.63
N VAL A 57 1.01 13.73 -7.42
CA VAL A 57 -0.06 13.85 -6.41
C VAL A 57 0.51 13.80 -5.01
N ILE A 58 1.46 12.89 -4.73
CA ILE A 58 2.14 12.84 -3.43
C ILE A 58 2.85 14.18 -3.16
N LYS A 59 3.60 14.71 -4.13
CA LYS A 59 4.27 16.01 -3.98
C LYS A 59 3.29 17.15 -3.76
N ALA A 60 2.17 17.18 -4.47
CA ALA A 60 1.17 18.25 -4.35
C ALA A 60 0.51 18.28 -2.96
N ASN A 61 0.39 17.12 -2.29
CA ASN A 61 -0.32 17.01 -1.03
C ASN A 61 0.59 16.92 0.21
N LEU A 62 1.88 16.59 0.03
CA LEU A 62 2.90 16.57 1.10
C LEU A 62 3.96 17.65 0.82
N PRO A 63 3.73 18.90 1.27
CA PRO A 63 4.57 20.04 0.90
C PRO A 63 5.84 20.18 1.77
N THR A 64 5.86 19.56 2.95
CA THR A 64 7.03 19.51 3.83
C THR A 64 7.84 18.28 3.52
N ARG A 65 9.14 18.44 3.24
CA ARG A 65 10.00 17.34 2.80
C ARG A 65 11.34 17.37 3.50
N ILE A 66 11.89 16.18 3.73
CA ILE A 66 13.23 15.96 4.24
C ILE A 66 13.91 15.01 3.25
N SER A 67 15.13 15.35 2.83
CA SER A 67 16.00 14.44 2.11
C SER A 67 17.28 14.24 2.88
N PHE A 68 17.61 12.99 3.18
CA PHE A 68 18.97 12.60 3.51
C PHE A 68 19.81 12.49 2.23
N HIS A 69 21.07 12.08 2.38
CA HIS A 69 21.96 11.83 1.25
C HIS A 69 21.31 10.86 0.25
N VAL A 70 21.30 11.25 -1.02
CA VAL A 70 20.88 10.45 -2.17
C VAL A 70 22.03 10.32 -3.16
N THR A 71 21.98 9.34 -4.05
CA THR A 71 23.10 9.04 -4.95
C THR A 71 23.19 9.98 -6.15
N SER A 72 22.07 10.57 -6.57
CA SER A 72 22.01 11.36 -7.80
C SER A 72 21.26 12.69 -7.66
N LYS A 73 21.59 13.63 -8.56
CA LYS A 73 20.84 14.88 -8.74
C LYS A 73 19.39 14.64 -9.15
N ILE A 74 19.10 13.50 -9.78
CA ILE A 74 17.75 13.14 -10.21
C ILE A 74 16.91 12.83 -8.97
N ASP A 75 17.43 12.00 -8.08
CA ASP A 75 16.75 11.64 -6.82
C ASP A 75 16.52 12.87 -5.92
N SER A 76 17.51 13.77 -5.84
CA SER A 76 17.35 15.04 -5.11
C SER A 76 16.18 15.85 -5.67
N ARG A 77 16.07 15.97 -7.00
CA ARG A 77 14.95 16.67 -7.65
C ARG A 77 13.62 15.94 -7.45
N THR A 78 13.62 14.61 -7.43
CA THR A 78 12.40 13.84 -7.18
C THR A 78 11.83 14.14 -5.80
N ILE A 79 12.68 14.23 -4.77
CA ILE A 79 12.25 14.52 -3.40
C ILE A 79 11.99 16.02 -3.20
N LEU A 80 12.97 16.87 -3.47
CA LEU A 80 12.95 18.29 -3.08
C LEU A 80 12.48 19.23 -4.19
N GLY A 81 12.47 18.80 -5.45
CA GLY A 81 12.29 19.67 -6.62
C GLY A 81 13.58 20.35 -7.07
N GLU A 82 14.63 20.33 -6.25
CA GLU A 82 15.93 20.95 -6.51
C GLU A 82 17.09 19.98 -6.24
N GLN A 83 18.27 20.29 -6.78
CA GLN A 83 19.50 19.54 -6.50
C GLN A 83 20.12 19.97 -5.16
N GLY A 84 20.93 19.13 -4.55
CA GLY A 84 21.68 19.44 -3.33
C GLY A 84 21.77 18.27 -2.36
N ALA A 85 20.78 17.37 -2.35
CA ALA A 85 20.81 16.22 -1.45
C ALA A 85 21.92 15.21 -1.81
N GLU A 86 22.35 15.19 -3.07
CA GLU A 86 23.48 14.37 -3.53
C GLU A 86 24.85 14.83 -3.00
N GLN A 87 24.91 15.99 -2.34
CA GLN A 87 26.13 16.58 -1.79
C GLN A 87 26.19 16.46 -0.26
N LEU A 88 25.18 15.84 0.35
CA LEU A 88 25.14 15.60 1.78
C LEU A 88 26.21 14.58 2.19
N LEU A 89 26.62 14.64 3.45
CA LEU A 89 27.72 13.82 3.97
C LEU A 89 27.28 12.43 4.46
N GLY A 90 25.97 12.14 4.41
CA GLY A 90 25.36 10.98 5.06
C GLY A 90 25.31 11.10 6.58
N LYS A 91 25.11 9.98 7.28
CA LYS A 91 25.13 9.88 8.76
C LYS A 91 24.29 10.96 9.48
N GLY A 92 23.08 11.23 9.00
CA GLY A 92 22.15 12.20 9.60
C GLY A 92 22.19 13.58 8.96
N ASP A 93 23.13 13.90 8.08
CA ASP A 93 23.11 15.14 7.30
C ASP A 93 21.91 15.15 6.33
N MET A 94 21.09 16.21 6.40
CA MET A 94 19.82 16.29 5.67
C MET A 94 19.51 17.70 5.17
N LEU A 95 18.68 17.78 4.13
CA LEU A 95 18.02 18.99 3.66
C LEU A 95 16.55 18.96 4.10
N TYR A 96 16.12 20.03 4.76
CA TYR A 96 14.75 20.24 5.20
C TYR A 96 14.09 21.34 4.37
N MET A 97 12.91 21.08 3.85
CA MET A 97 12.09 22.01 3.09
C MET A 97 10.72 22.18 3.76
N PRO A 98 10.48 23.30 4.46
CA PRO A 98 9.19 23.56 5.11
C PRO A 98 8.17 24.10 4.10
N GLY A 99 7.25 23.25 3.64
CA GLY A 99 6.10 23.69 2.85
C GLY A 99 6.43 24.37 1.52
N GLY A 100 7.43 23.87 0.79
CA GLY A 100 7.88 24.44 -0.50
C GLY A 100 8.61 25.79 -0.38
N LYS A 101 9.05 26.18 0.82
CA LYS A 101 9.93 27.35 1.04
C LYS A 101 11.39 26.97 0.79
N GLY A 102 12.31 27.92 1.04
CA GLY A 102 13.75 27.71 0.92
C GLY A 102 14.25 26.50 1.74
N ILE A 103 15.24 25.82 1.18
CA ILE A 103 15.85 24.63 1.78
C ILE A 103 16.83 25.05 2.88
N VAL A 104 16.80 24.33 3.99
CA VAL A 104 17.74 24.48 5.11
C VAL A 104 18.51 23.18 5.31
N ARG A 105 19.84 23.26 5.41
CA ARG A 105 20.66 22.11 5.78
C ARG A 105 20.63 21.91 7.29
N VAL A 106 20.41 20.68 7.74
CA VAL A 106 20.28 20.30 9.14
C VAL A 106 21.12 19.06 9.40
N HIS A 107 21.78 19.01 10.54
CA HIS A 107 22.43 17.79 11.04
C HIS A 107 21.46 17.07 11.97
N GLY A 108 20.96 15.92 11.53
CA GLY A 108 20.03 15.10 12.29
C GLY A 108 20.71 14.57 13.57
N PRO A 109 20.02 14.61 14.72
CA PRO A 109 20.53 14.01 15.93
C PRO A 109 20.67 12.50 15.74
N PHE A 110 21.77 11.94 16.24
CA PHE A 110 21.95 10.50 16.31
C PHE A 110 21.22 9.97 17.53
N VAL A 111 20.45 8.90 17.32
CA VAL A 111 19.86 8.08 18.38
C VAL A 111 20.23 6.64 18.08
N SER A 112 20.79 5.96 19.08
CA SER A 112 21.14 4.54 18.97
C SER A 112 19.93 3.65 19.18
N ASP A 113 19.99 2.42 18.66
CA ASP A 113 18.94 1.42 18.90
C ASP A 113 18.72 1.14 20.39
N ASP A 114 19.78 1.22 21.20
CA ASP A 114 19.70 0.99 22.65
C ASP A 114 18.92 2.11 23.36
N GLU A 115 19.10 3.36 22.93
CA GLU A 115 18.30 4.49 23.42
C GLU A 115 16.83 4.34 23.00
N VAL A 116 16.56 3.91 21.76
CA VAL A 116 15.18 3.64 21.29
C VAL A 116 14.54 2.53 22.13
N ARG A 117 15.27 1.43 22.38
CA ARG A 117 14.79 0.33 23.23
C ARG A 117 14.50 0.79 24.65
N ALA A 118 15.41 1.57 25.25
CA ALA A 118 15.24 2.09 26.60
C ALA A 118 13.98 2.97 26.74
N VAL A 119 13.72 3.84 25.76
CA VAL A 119 12.50 4.67 25.74
C VAL A 119 11.25 3.80 25.53
N ALA A 120 11.30 2.82 24.62
CA ALA A 120 10.18 1.91 24.38
C ALA A 120 9.85 1.08 25.64
N ASP A 121 10.86 0.57 26.35
CA ASP A 121 10.68 -0.20 27.58
C ASP A 121 10.13 0.66 28.72
N HIS A 122 10.58 1.91 28.83
CA HIS A 122 10.00 2.88 29.77
C HIS A 122 8.49 3.07 29.55
N TRP A 123 8.03 3.12 28.29
CA TRP A 123 6.61 3.21 27.96
C TRP A 123 5.86 1.90 28.19
N ARG A 124 6.43 0.75 27.83
CA ARG A 124 5.83 -0.57 28.08
C ARG A 124 5.63 -0.86 29.57
N ALA A 125 6.50 -0.33 30.43
CA ALA A 125 6.36 -0.46 31.88
C ALA A 125 5.17 0.33 32.46
N GLN A 126 4.70 1.37 31.76
CA GLN A 126 3.63 2.25 32.23
C GLN A 126 2.23 1.79 31.81
N GLY A 127 2.12 0.95 30.77
CA GLY A 127 0.82 0.56 30.26
C GLY A 127 0.88 -0.45 29.13
N ARG A 128 -0.30 -0.90 28.73
CA ARG A 128 -0.47 -1.81 27.59
C ARG A 128 -1.04 -1.02 26.42
N PRO A 129 -0.69 -1.39 25.18
CA PRO A 129 -1.31 -0.79 24.01
C PRO A 129 -2.81 -1.07 24.00
N ASP A 130 -3.60 -0.03 23.71
CA ASP A 130 -5.03 -0.12 23.45
C ASP A 130 -5.24 -0.21 21.93
N TYR A 131 -5.27 -1.43 21.41
CA TYR A 131 -5.37 -1.66 19.97
C TYR A 131 -6.83 -1.60 19.50
N ASN A 132 -7.09 -0.76 18.50
CA ASN A 132 -8.35 -0.78 17.77
C ASN A 132 -8.24 -1.74 16.57
N THR A 133 -8.77 -2.96 16.70
CA THR A 133 -8.68 -3.99 15.65
C THR A 133 -9.43 -3.62 14.37
N ALA A 134 -10.47 -2.78 14.49
CA ALA A 134 -11.25 -2.30 13.35
C ALA A 134 -10.43 -1.49 12.34
N VAL A 135 -9.23 -1.01 12.72
CA VAL A 135 -8.32 -0.32 11.79
C VAL A 135 -7.70 -1.28 10.78
N THR A 136 -7.52 -2.55 11.16
CA THR A 136 -6.87 -3.59 10.34
C THR A 136 -7.83 -4.61 9.77
N GLU A 137 -9.07 -4.63 10.24
CA GLU A 137 -10.11 -5.50 9.72
C GLU A 137 -10.60 -5.00 8.36
N GLU A 138 -10.71 -5.91 7.40
CA GLU A 138 -11.38 -5.62 6.14
C GLU A 138 -12.89 -5.53 6.40
N PRO A 139 -13.56 -4.41 6.08
CA PRO A 139 -15.00 -4.30 6.24
C PRO A 139 -15.71 -5.32 5.34
N GLU A 140 -16.74 -5.98 5.87
CA GLU A 140 -17.48 -7.06 5.19
C GLU A 140 -18.08 -6.61 3.83
N ASP A 141 -18.41 -5.32 3.69
CA ASP A 141 -19.00 -4.73 2.49
C ASP A 141 -17.98 -4.17 1.48
N GLY A 142 -16.67 -4.32 1.74
CA GLY A 142 -15.61 -3.70 0.93
C GLY A 142 -15.50 -2.19 1.14
N PHE A 143 -14.29 -1.66 0.99
CA PHE A 143 -14.03 -0.22 1.14
C PHE A 143 -14.46 0.56 -0.13
N ALA A 144 -15.75 0.83 -0.28
CA ALA A 144 -16.23 1.78 -1.29
C ALA A 144 -16.08 3.22 -0.79
N LEU A 145 -14.87 3.78 -0.90
CA LEU A 145 -14.64 5.21 -0.65
C LEU A 145 -15.21 6.04 -1.80
N ASP A 146 -16.16 6.93 -1.49
CA ASP A 146 -16.75 7.84 -2.47
C ASP A 146 -15.65 8.67 -3.17
N GLY A 147 -15.58 8.57 -4.50
CA GLY A 147 -14.55 9.17 -5.35
C GLY A 147 -13.21 8.43 -5.44
N ALA A 148 -13.05 7.26 -4.81
CA ALA A 148 -11.88 6.40 -5.05
C ALA A 148 -11.81 6.04 -6.53
N PRO A 149 -10.61 6.03 -7.14
CA PRO A 149 -10.48 5.56 -8.50
C PRO A 149 -11.06 4.15 -8.55
N ILE A 150 -12.15 3.99 -9.30
CA ILE A 150 -12.59 2.69 -9.79
C ILE A 150 -11.49 2.30 -10.78
N GLY A 151 -10.41 1.75 -10.25
CA GLY A 151 -9.39 1.16 -11.09
C GLY A 151 -10.11 0.14 -11.95
N GLU A 152 -9.95 0.24 -13.27
CA GLU A 152 -10.47 -0.78 -14.19
C GLU A 152 -9.94 -2.19 -13.87
N ASP A 153 -9.01 -2.34 -12.92
CA ASP A 153 -8.82 -3.58 -12.16
C ASP A 153 -8.35 -3.31 -10.72
N SER A 154 -9.23 -3.61 -9.75
CA SER A 154 -8.82 -3.77 -8.36
C SER A 154 -7.77 -4.89 -8.21
N ALA A 155 -7.04 -4.93 -7.09
CA ALA A 155 -6.17 -6.07 -6.78
C ALA A 155 -6.95 -7.40 -6.81
N GLU A 156 -8.23 -7.36 -6.41
CA GLU A 156 -9.16 -8.48 -6.50
C GLU A 156 -9.47 -8.86 -7.95
N ASP A 157 -9.63 -7.89 -8.86
CA ASP A 157 -9.84 -8.15 -10.29
C ASP A 157 -8.58 -8.69 -10.98
N GLN A 158 -7.40 -8.23 -10.57
CA GLN A 158 -6.12 -8.80 -11.04
C GLN A 158 -5.97 -10.25 -10.58
N GLN A 159 -6.27 -10.52 -9.30
CA GLN A 159 -6.29 -11.88 -8.75
C GLN A 159 -7.34 -12.75 -9.43
N TYR A 160 -8.51 -12.19 -9.74
CA TYR A 160 -9.58 -12.87 -10.46
C TYR A 160 -9.16 -13.23 -11.88
N ARG A 161 -8.56 -12.32 -12.63
CA ARG A 161 -8.08 -12.60 -14.00
C ARG A 161 -6.96 -13.63 -14.01
N ALA A 162 -6.01 -13.53 -13.08
CA ALA A 162 -4.97 -14.55 -12.93
C ALA A 162 -5.56 -15.93 -12.60
N ALA A 163 -6.59 -15.97 -11.75
CA ALA A 163 -7.32 -17.19 -11.43
C ALA A 163 -8.08 -17.76 -12.64
N VAL A 164 -8.76 -16.90 -13.41
CA VAL A 164 -9.48 -17.29 -14.62
C VAL A 164 -8.52 -17.86 -15.66
N GLN A 165 -7.44 -17.14 -15.96
CA GLN A 165 -6.41 -17.59 -16.91
C GLN A 165 -5.90 -18.99 -16.55
N LEU A 166 -5.56 -19.17 -15.27
CA LEU A 166 -5.06 -20.44 -14.76
C LEU A 166 -6.07 -21.59 -14.88
N VAL A 167 -7.35 -21.33 -14.60
CA VAL A 167 -8.43 -22.32 -14.76
C VAL A 167 -8.65 -22.68 -16.23
N VAL A 168 -8.61 -21.67 -17.11
CA VAL A 168 -8.77 -21.82 -18.56
C VAL A 168 -7.60 -22.61 -19.18
N GLU A 169 -6.36 -22.29 -18.83
CA GLU A 169 -5.18 -22.98 -19.36
C GLU A 169 -5.11 -24.43 -18.86
N SER A 170 -5.38 -24.64 -17.57
CA SER A 170 -5.26 -25.97 -16.94
C SER A 170 -6.47 -26.88 -17.17
N GLN A 171 -7.61 -26.30 -17.59
CA GLN A 171 -8.90 -26.97 -17.71
C GLN A 171 -9.31 -27.71 -16.42
N LYS A 172 -8.94 -27.13 -15.26
CA LYS A 172 -9.24 -27.67 -13.92
C LYS A 172 -9.83 -26.58 -13.05
N ALA A 173 -11.03 -26.83 -12.52
CA ALA A 173 -11.68 -25.93 -11.58
C ALA A 173 -12.14 -26.68 -10.32
N SER A 174 -11.47 -26.44 -9.19
CA SER A 174 -11.97 -26.77 -7.85
C SER A 174 -11.36 -25.83 -6.82
N THR A 175 -12.09 -25.56 -5.73
CA THR A 175 -11.63 -24.66 -4.66
C THR A 175 -10.27 -25.08 -4.09
N SER A 176 -10.11 -26.37 -3.79
CA SER A 176 -8.86 -26.91 -3.23
C SER A 176 -7.69 -26.93 -4.22
N TRP A 177 -7.96 -27.02 -5.52
CA TRP A 177 -6.93 -26.94 -6.55
C TRP A 177 -6.46 -25.49 -6.74
N LEU A 178 -7.40 -24.56 -6.88
CA LEU A 178 -7.12 -23.14 -7.07
C LEU A 178 -6.39 -22.55 -5.85
N GLN A 179 -6.78 -22.97 -4.64
CA GLN A 179 -6.11 -22.63 -3.39
C GLN A 179 -4.60 -22.95 -3.43
N ARG A 180 -4.23 -24.16 -3.84
CA ARG A 180 -2.82 -24.60 -3.89
C ARG A 180 -2.03 -23.85 -4.97
N GLN A 181 -2.66 -23.58 -6.09
CA GLN A 181 -1.99 -22.97 -7.24
C GLN A 181 -1.75 -21.47 -7.04
N LEU A 182 -2.70 -20.76 -6.43
CA LEU A 182 -2.57 -19.33 -6.11
C LEU A 182 -1.96 -19.04 -4.73
N ARG A 183 -1.73 -20.08 -3.92
CA ARG A 183 -1.26 -19.96 -2.52
C ARG A 183 -2.14 -19.05 -1.65
N VAL A 184 -3.45 -19.11 -1.86
CA VAL A 184 -4.46 -18.30 -1.15
C VAL A 184 -5.17 -19.12 -0.07
N GLY A 185 -5.90 -18.46 0.83
CA GLY A 185 -6.78 -19.14 1.78
C GLY A 185 -7.98 -19.83 1.12
N TYR A 186 -8.58 -20.81 1.79
CA TYR A 186 -9.72 -21.58 1.26
C TYR A 186 -10.91 -20.68 0.90
N ASN A 187 -11.28 -19.74 1.78
CA ASN A 187 -12.42 -18.82 1.56
C ASN A 187 -12.19 -17.88 0.37
N SER A 188 -10.95 -17.43 0.17
CA SER A 188 -10.60 -16.61 -1.00
C SER A 188 -10.68 -17.43 -2.29
N ALA A 189 -10.19 -18.68 -2.29
CA ALA A 189 -10.35 -19.58 -3.43
C ALA A 189 -11.83 -19.90 -3.72
N ALA A 190 -12.66 -20.04 -2.69
CA ALA A 190 -14.09 -20.31 -2.84
C ALA A 190 -14.80 -19.12 -3.50
N ARG A 191 -14.56 -17.89 -3.03
CA ARG A 191 -15.09 -16.66 -3.63
C ARG A 191 -14.72 -16.53 -5.11
N LEU A 192 -13.46 -16.82 -5.47
CA LEU A 192 -13.01 -16.78 -6.86
C LEU A 192 -13.77 -17.79 -7.73
N ILE A 193 -13.97 -19.02 -7.24
CA ILE A 193 -14.71 -20.07 -7.95
C ILE A 193 -16.21 -19.72 -8.09
N GLU A 194 -16.83 -19.14 -7.06
CA GLU A 194 -18.22 -18.69 -7.11
C GLU A 194 -18.41 -17.53 -8.09
N ARG A 195 -17.45 -16.60 -8.14
CA ARG A 195 -17.43 -15.51 -9.14
C ARG A 195 -17.29 -16.07 -10.55
N MET A 196 -16.40 -17.05 -10.77
CA MET A 196 -16.28 -17.73 -12.07
C MET A 196 -17.54 -18.46 -12.50
N GLU A 197 -18.33 -19.01 -11.56
CA GLU A 197 -19.63 -19.63 -11.87
C GLU A 197 -20.65 -18.58 -12.31
N LYS A 198 -20.73 -17.44 -11.60
CA LYS A 198 -21.61 -16.31 -11.98
C LYS A 198 -21.26 -15.74 -13.35
N ASP A 199 -19.97 -15.67 -13.67
CA ASP A 199 -19.46 -15.15 -14.94
C ASP A 199 -19.47 -16.21 -16.07
N ASN A 200 -20.03 -17.39 -15.81
CA ASN A 200 -20.17 -18.49 -16.76
C ASN A 200 -18.82 -18.95 -17.35
N ILE A 201 -17.77 -18.93 -16.51
CA ILE A 201 -16.43 -19.45 -16.82
C ILE A 201 -16.32 -20.92 -16.39
N VAL A 202 -17.01 -21.28 -15.30
CA VAL A 202 -17.08 -22.66 -14.79
C VAL A 202 -18.52 -23.07 -14.52
N GLY A 203 -18.80 -24.36 -14.68
CA GLY A 203 -20.10 -24.96 -14.44
C GLY A 203 -20.37 -25.27 -12.97
N ARG A 204 -21.49 -25.96 -12.76
CA ARG A 204 -21.92 -26.44 -11.43
C ARG A 204 -20.93 -27.44 -10.84
N PRO A 205 -20.84 -27.53 -9.50
CA PRO A 205 -19.98 -28.50 -8.87
C PRO A 205 -20.53 -29.93 -9.05
N ASP A 206 -19.63 -30.87 -9.30
CA ASP A 206 -19.90 -32.30 -9.23
C ASP A 206 -19.94 -32.79 -7.77
N HIS A 207 -20.16 -34.10 -7.60
CA HIS A 207 -20.19 -34.78 -6.30
C HIS A 207 -18.92 -34.65 -5.43
N VAL A 208 -17.80 -34.19 -5.99
CA VAL A 208 -16.48 -34.05 -5.34
C VAL A 208 -16.04 -32.58 -5.32
N GLY A 209 -16.90 -31.65 -5.76
CA GLY A 209 -16.64 -30.21 -5.79
C GLY A 209 -15.74 -29.75 -6.94
N ARG A 210 -15.54 -30.58 -7.98
CA ARG A 210 -14.92 -30.16 -9.24
C ARG A 210 -15.97 -29.56 -10.15
N ARG A 211 -15.56 -28.61 -10.99
CA ARG A 211 -16.43 -27.89 -11.92
C ARG A 211 -15.89 -28.04 -13.34
N GLU A 212 -16.81 -28.14 -14.29
CA GLU A 212 -16.48 -28.09 -15.71
C GLU A 212 -16.03 -26.68 -16.09
N VAL A 213 -15.03 -26.54 -16.97
CA VAL A 213 -14.59 -25.23 -17.48
C VAL A 213 -15.33 -24.97 -18.79
N LEU A 214 -16.06 -23.86 -18.85
CA LEU A 214 -16.95 -23.51 -19.97
C LEU A 214 -16.26 -22.64 -21.04
N ARG A 215 -14.93 -22.54 -20.96
CA ARG A 215 -14.07 -21.75 -21.85
C ARG A 215 -12.97 -22.63 -22.42
N ASP A 216 -12.70 -22.47 -23.72
CA ASP A 216 -11.57 -23.13 -24.39
C ASP A 216 -10.24 -22.53 -23.91
N ARG A 217 -9.11 -23.15 -24.27
CA ARG A 217 -7.78 -22.71 -23.82
C ARG A 217 -7.39 -21.30 -24.31
N ASP A 218 -8.11 -20.76 -25.28
CA ASP A 218 -7.92 -19.41 -25.82
C ASP A 218 -8.90 -18.40 -25.18
N GLY A 219 -9.76 -18.83 -24.26
CA GLY A 219 -10.71 -18.01 -23.51
C GLY A 219 -12.08 -17.82 -24.19
N HIS A 220 -12.34 -18.47 -25.32
CA HIS A 220 -13.63 -18.41 -26.00
C HIS A 220 -14.65 -19.36 -25.34
N PRO A 221 -15.96 -19.05 -25.39
CA PRO A 221 -17.00 -19.97 -24.94
C PRO A 221 -16.91 -21.31 -25.70
N VAL A 222 -16.99 -22.42 -24.96
CA VAL A 222 -17.11 -23.79 -25.51
C VAL A 222 -18.54 -24.08 -25.92
#